data_AF-A0A937UTS4-F1
#
_entry.id   AF-A0A937UTS4-F1
#
_cell.length_a   1.000
_cell.length_b   1.000
_cell.length_c   1.000
_cell.angle_alpha   90.00
_cell.angle_beta   90.00
_cell.angle_gamma   90.00
#
_symmetry.space_group_name_H-M   'P 1'
#
loop_
_entity.id
_entity.type
_entity.pdbx_description
1 polymer ?
#
loop_
_entity_poly.entity_id
_entity_poly.type
_entity_poly.pdbx_seq_one_letter_code
_entity_poly.pdbx_strand_id
1 'polypeptide(L)'
;MGQVRRVDATPAAVAMLRSLTAAHGPLMIHQSGGCCDGSSPMCYPRGEFLVGDEDVLLGVLDLDDPASLADPTAWADPDRPVGRAEPAPARGRQAGDGPAGVTVPVYIGGAQFAYWSHTRLTIDLVPGRGGGFSLEAPEGYRFLTRSRLFTEDETEALDAAGPPHRGPLTTPEPTR
;
A
#
# COMPACT_ATOMS: atom_id res chain seq x y z
N MET A 1 6.27 -23.40 1.14
CA MET A 1 6.78 -22.17 0.50
C MET A 1 5.68 -21.14 0.54
N GLY A 2 5.95 -19.95 1.08
CA GLY A 2 4.94 -18.89 1.19
C GLY A 2 4.61 -18.31 -0.18
N GLN A 3 3.38 -17.81 -0.35
CA GLN A 3 2.95 -17.15 -1.58
C GLN A 3 3.78 -15.88 -1.82
N VAL A 4 4.32 -15.72 -3.03
CA VAL A 4 5.07 -14.52 -3.44
C VAL A 4 4.10 -13.34 -3.50
N ARG A 5 4.44 -12.26 -2.78
CA ARG A 5 3.63 -11.04 -2.69
C ARG A 5 4.22 -9.96 -3.59
N ARG A 6 3.37 -9.29 -4.36
CA ARG A 6 3.78 -8.14 -5.18
C ARG A 6 3.84 -6.84 -4.41
N VAL A 7 3.16 -6.77 -3.27
CA VAL A 7 3.14 -5.61 -2.39
C VAL A 7 3.17 -6.00 -0.92
N ASP A 8 3.91 -5.23 -0.13
CA ASP A 8 3.91 -5.23 1.34
C ASP A 8 3.94 -3.79 1.86
N ALA A 9 3.94 -3.62 3.19
CA ALA A 9 3.99 -2.29 3.81
C ALA A 9 4.94 -2.27 5.02
N THR A 10 5.55 -1.12 5.31
CA THR A 10 6.35 -0.98 6.54
C THR A 10 5.45 -0.89 7.77
N PRO A 11 5.97 -1.20 8.98
CA PRO A 11 5.22 -1.04 10.22
C PRO A 11 4.63 0.36 10.42
N ALA A 12 5.37 1.41 10.03
CA ALA A 12 4.91 2.79 10.09
C ALA A 12 3.72 3.04 9.14
N ALA A 13 3.79 2.52 7.91
CA ALA A 13 2.68 2.59 6.97
C ALA A 13 1.44 1.84 7.48
N VAL A 14 1.62 0.64 8.05
CA VAL A 14 0.51 -0.12 8.67
C VAL A 14 -0.12 0.63 9.83
N ALA A 15 0.66 1.25 10.71
CA ALA A 15 0.15 2.05 11.82
C ALA A 15 -0.71 3.23 11.33
N MET A 16 -0.24 3.95 10.29
CA MET A 16 -1.02 5.02 9.66
C MET A 16 -2.31 4.49 9.02
N LEU A 17 -2.24 3.40 8.25
CA LEU A 17 -3.42 2.78 7.63
C LEU A 17 -4.46 2.36 8.65
N ARG A 18 -4.06 1.83 9.82
CA ARG A 18 -4.98 1.51 10.92
C ARG A 18 -5.66 2.76 11.49
N SER A 19 -4.88 3.81 11.73
CA SER A 19 -5.42 5.09 12.22
C SER A 19 -6.43 5.68 11.25
N LEU A 20 -6.09 5.71 9.96
CA LEU A 20 -6.98 6.21 8.91
C LEU A 20 -8.23 5.32 8.76
N THR A 21 -8.09 3.99 8.90
CA THR A 21 -9.24 3.08 8.82
C THR A 21 -10.21 3.33 9.97
N ALA A 22 -9.70 3.58 11.18
CA ALA A 22 -10.54 3.92 12.33
C ALA A 22 -11.30 5.25 12.14
N ALA A 23 -10.71 6.20 11.42
CA ALA A 23 -11.30 7.52 11.18
C ALA A 23 -12.25 7.57 9.98
N HIS A 24 -11.95 6.84 8.92
CA HIS A 24 -12.62 6.97 7.61
C HIS A 24 -13.34 5.69 7.15
N GLY A 25 -13.22 4.59 7.89
CA GLY A 25 -13.74 3.29 7.48
C GLY A 25 -12.80 2.55 6.51
N PRO A 26 -13.30 1.56 5.74
CA PRO A 26 -12.47 0.77 4.85
C PRO A 26 -11.70 1.64 3.85
N LEU A 27 -10.42 1.31 3.62
CA LEU A 27 -9.53 2.08 2.76
C LEU A 27 -9.12 1.30 1.53
N MET A 28 -8.47 2.00 0.59
CA MET A 28 -7.71 1.45 -0.52
C MET A 28 -6.49 2.31 -0.82
N ILE A 29 -5.45 1.70 -1.38
CA ILE A 29 -4.32 2.41 -1.98
C ILE A 29 -4.41 2.31 -3.50
N HIS A 30 -4.20 3.43 -4.18
CA HIS A 30 -3.90 3.43 -5.62
C HIS A 30 -2.50 3.98 -5.83
N GLN A 31 -1.64 3.16 -6.43
CA GLN A 31 -0.32 3.55 -6.88
C GLN A 31 -0.49 4.45 -8.12
N SER A 32 -0.34 5.76 -7.90
CA SER A 32 -0.57 6.74 -8.96
C SER A 32 0.63 6.89 -9.89
N GLY A 33 0.35 7.19 -11.16
CA GLY A 33 1.35 7.71 -12.10
C GLY A 33 1.42 9.23 -11.99
N GLY A 34 2.47 9.76 -11.39
CA GLY A 34 2.66 11.22 -11.25
C GLY A 34 3.37 11.83 -12.46
N CYS A 35 2.82 12.91 -13.02
CA CYS A 35 3.42 13.73 -14.08
C CYS A 35 4.43 14.77 -13.54
N CYS A 36 4.46 15.07 -12.22
CA CYS A 36 5.36 16.10 -11.68
C CYS A 36 6.12 15.79 -10.37
N ASP A 37 5.75 14.80 -9.53
CA ASP A 37 6.43 14.55 -8.23
C ASP A 37 6.82 13.08 -7.98
N GLY A 38 6.80 12.24 -9.01
CA GLY A 38 7.02 10.80 -8.89
C GLY A 38 5.75 10.04 -8.51
N SER A 39 5.80 8.72 -8.68
CA SER A 39 4.68 7.80 -8.44
C SER A 39 4.50 7.55 -6.94
N SER A 40 3.70 8.37 -6.27
CA SER A 40 3.34 8.16 -4.86
C SER A 40 2.11 7.25 -4.74
N PRO A 41 2.08 6.35 -3.74
CA PRO A 41 0.86 5.69 -3.33
C PRO A 41 -0.09 6.74 -2.75
N MET A 42 -1.36 6.66 -3.13
CA MET A 42 -2.40 7.54 -2.62
C MET A 42 -3.44 6.71 -1.88
N CYS A 43 -3.85 7.17 -0.71
CA CYS A 43 -4.82 6.51 0.17
C CYS A 43 -6.19 7.18 0.07
N TYR A 44 -7.21 6.37 -0.19
CA TYR A 44 -8.61 6.80 -0.34
C TYR A 44 -9.54 5.93 0.50
N PRO A 45 -10.71 6.44 0.94
CA PRO A 45 -11.79 5.58 1.38
C PRO A 45 -12.19 4.60 0.26
N ARG A 46 -12.52 3.36 0.62
CA ARG A 46 -12.84 2.31 -0.34
C ARG A 46 -14.07 2.69 -1.14
N GLY A 47 -13.92 2.76 -2.47
CA GLY A 47 -14.99 3.14 -3.41
C GLY A 47 -15.01 4.61 -3.80
N GLU A 48 -14.19 5.48 -3.18
CA GLU A 48 -14.10 6.89 -3.56
C GLU A 48 -13.11 7.16 -4.70
N PHE A 49 -12.19 6.23 -4.96
CA PHE A 49 -11.41 6.19 -6.19
C PHE A 49 -12.01 5.17 -7.16
N LEU A 50 -12.26 5.60 -8.40
CA LEU A 50 -12.77 4.72 -9.45
C LEU A 50 -11.65 3.81 -9.97
N VAL A 51 -11.69 2.54 -9.57
CA VAL A 51 -10.83 1.49 -10.12
C VAL A 51 -11.40 1.06 -11.49
N GLY A 52 -10.65 1.31 -12.55
CA GLY A 52 -11.00 0.90 -13.90
C GLY A 52 -10.58 -0.54 -14.21
N ASP A 53 -11.11 -1.10 -15.30
CA ASP A 53 -10.83 -2.49 -15.71
C ASP A 53 -9.35 -2.75 -16.03
N GLU A 54 -8.59 -1.70 -16.35
CA GLU A 54 -7.15 -1.78 -16.63
C GLU A 54 -6.29 -1.70 -15.37
N ASP A 55 -6.85 -1.28 -14.23
CA ASP A 55 -6.13 -1.25 -12.96
C ASP A 55 -5.84 -2.68 -12.49
N VAL A 56 -4.62 -2.92 -12.02
CA VAL A 56 -4.15 -4.21 -11.55
C VAL A 56 -4.16 -4.22 -10.02
N LEU A 57 -4.75 -5.25 -9.43
CA LEU A 57 -4.63 -5.51 -8.00
C LEU A 57 -3.25 -6.12 -7.72
N LEU A 58 -2.37 -5.37 -7.06
CA LEU A 58 -1.06 -5.86 -6.63
C LEU A 58 -1.19 -6.84 -5.46
N GLY A 59 -2.16 -6.61 -4.59
CA GLY A 59 -2.43 -7.45 -3.44
C GLY A 59 -3.37 -6.77 -2.45
N VAL A 60 -3.66 -7.49 -1.38
CA VAL A 60 -4.45 -7.01 -0.25
C VAL A 60 -3.56 -7.07 0.98
N LEU A 61 -3.31 -5.91 1.59
CA LEU A 61 -2.57 -5.82 2.83
C LEU A 61 -3.50 -6.21 3.97
N ASP A 62 -3.21 -7.33 4.63
CA ASP A 62 -3.79 -7.64 5.94
C ASP A 62 -2.95 -6.94 7.00
N LEU A 63 -3.55 -5.98 7.70
CA LEU A 63 -2.82 -5.14 8.66
C LEU A 63 -2.43 -5.90 9.93
N ASP A 64 -3.04 -7.06 10.21
CA ASP A 64 -2.78 -7.93 11.36
C ASP A 64 -1.78 -9.06 11.04
N ASP A 65 -1.58 -9.37 9.75
CA ASP A 65 -0.64 -10.41 9.31
C ASP A 65 0.81 -9.87 9.27
N PRO A 66 1.73 -10.42 10.10
CA PRO A 66 3.14 -10.03 10.03
C PRO A 66 3.79 -10.33 8.67
N ALA A 67 3.26 -11.25 7.87
CA ALA A 67 3.76 -11.49 6.52
C ALA A 67 3.39 -10.36 5.52
N SER A 68 2.47 -9.45 5.89
CA SER A 68 2.19 -8.20 5.16
C SER A 68 3.19 -7.10 5.50
N LEU A 69 4.02 -7.30 6.52
CA LEU A 69 5.04 -6.35 6.93
C LEU A 69 6.33 -6.59 6.15
N ALA A 70 6.81 -5.53 5.49
CA ALA A 70 8.14 -5.48 4.95
C ALA A 70 9.15 -5.39 6.10
N ASP A 71 10.30 -6.06 5.96
CA ASP A 71 11.47 -5.73 6.77
C ASP A 71 11.98 -4.34 6.32
N PRO A 72 11.86 -3.30 7.17
CA PRO A 72 12.30 -1.96 6.81
C PRO A 72 13.81 -1.87 6.57
N THR A 73 14.59 -2.84 7.07
CA THR A 73 16.05 -2.85 6.91
C THR A 73 16.51 -3.46 5.60
N ALA A 74 15.64 -4.21 4.90
CA ALA A 74 15.98 -4.93 3.67
C ALA A 74 16.35 -4.04 2.48
N TRP A 75 16.06 -2.73 2.56
CA TRP A 75 16.36 -1.72 1.54
C TRP A 75 17.02 -0.47 2.12
N ALA A 76 17.42 -0.50 3.39
CA ALA A 76 18.01 0.64 4.08
C ALA A 76 19.30 1.08 3.39
N ASP A 77 19.29 2.29 2.83
CA ASP A 77 20.50 3.02 2.51
C ASP A 77 21.12 3.46 3.86
N PRO A 78 22.37 3.09 4.18
CA PRO A 78 23.01 3.47 5.44
C PRO A 78 23.09 5.00 5.63
N ASP A 79 23.05 5.77 4.55
CA ASP A 79 23.08 7.24 4.57
C ASP A 79 21.68 7.88 4.57
N ARG A 80 20.61 7.10 4.33
CA ARG A 80 19.21 7.58 4.32
C ARG A 80 18.35 6.75 5.28
N PRO A 81 18.38 7.07 6.58
CA PRO A 81 17.79 6.23 7.61
C PRO A 81 16.28 6.02 7.42
N VAL A 82 15.89 4.77 7.57
CA VAL A 82 14.54 4.24 7.47
C VAL A 82 13.69 4.69 8.66
N GLY A 83 12.38 4.88 8.44
CA GLY A 83 11.39 4.70 9.51
C GLY A 83 11.49 5.62 10.72
N ARG A 84 12.02 6.84 10.60
CA ARG A 84 12.07 7.76 11.75
C ARG A 84 10.74 8.45 12.09
N ALA A 85 9.68 8.13 11.35
CA ALA A 85 8.34 8.57 11.64
C ALA A 85 7.60 7.43 12.33
N GLU A 86 7.64 7.40 13.67
CA GLU A 86 6.45 6.96 14.39
C GLU A 86 5.35 7.94 13.98
N PRO A 87 4.31 7.53 13.24
CA PRO A 87 3.23 8.45 12.93
C PRO A 87 2.67 8.93 14.26
N ALA A 88 2.74 10.24 14.51
CA ALA A 88 1.96 10.81 15.58
C ALA A 88 0.49 10.41 15.28
N PRO A 89 -0.22 9.83 16.25
CA PRO A 89 -1.59 9.42 15.99
C PRO A 89 -2.40 10.64 15.54
N ALA A 90 -3.36 10.41 14.65
CA ALA A 90 -4.23 11.46 14.16
C ALA A 90 -4.75 12.30 15.34
N ARG A 91 -4.75 13.63 15.17
CA ARG A 91 -4.91 14.61 16.24
C ARG A 91 -6.02 14.20 17.23
N GLY A 92 -5.65 13.70 18.43
CA GLY A 92 -6.58 13.28 19.49
C GLY A 92 -6.78 11.77 19.73
N ARG A 93 -6.02 10.86 19.09
CA ARG A 93 -6.07 9.40 19.35
C ARG A 93 -4.72 8.81 19.78
N GLN A 94 -4.67 7.55 20.21
CA GLN A 94 -3.43 6.79 20.47
C GLN A 94 -3.16 5.82 19.31
N ALA A 95 -1.89 5.58 18.98
CA ALA A 95 -1.49 4.58 17.98
C ALA A 95 -1.91 3.18 18.47
N GLY A 96 -2.70 2.46 17.66
CA GLY A 96 -3.14 1.09 17.96
C GLY A 96 -4.64 0.90 18.21
N ASP A 97 -5.45 1.97 18.29
CA ASP A 97 -6.90 1.86 18.55
C ASP A 97 -7.76 1.62 17.29
N GLY A 98 -7.20 0.93 16.29
CA GLY A 98 -7.88 0.61 15.04
C GLY A 98 -8.58 -0.75 15.09
N PRO A 99 -9.60 -0.99 14.25
CA PRO A 99 -10.23 -2.30 14.17
C PRO A 99 -9.19 -3.38 13.78
N ALA A 100 -9.37 -4.59 14.34
CA ALA A 100 -8.67 -5.79 13.89
C ALA A 100 -9.37 -6.42 12.67
N GLY A 101 -8.66 -7.25 11.91
CA GLY A 101 -9.11 -7.86 10.66
C GLY A 101 -9.18 -6.87 9.49
N VAL A 102 -8.39 -5.80 9.51
CA VAL A 102 -8.46 -4.76 8.47
C VAL A 102 -7.65 -5.17 7.25
N THR A 103 -8.29 -5.13 6.09
CA THR A 103 -7.66 -5.37 4.80
C THR A 103 -7.70 -4.13 3.92
N VAL A 104 -6.56 -3.81 3.28
CA VAL A 104 -6.41 -2.66 2.40
C VAL A 104 -5.95 -3.13 1.02
N PRO A 105 -6.80 -3.11 -0.02
CA PRO A 105 -6.40 -3.45 -1.37
C PRO A 105 -5.49 -2.37 -1.96
N VAL A 106 -4.47 -2.81 -2.70
CA VAL A 106 -3.50 -1.94 -3.38
C VAL A 106 -3.61 -2.16 -4.89
N TYR A 107 -3.94 -1.10 -5.60
CA TYR A 107 -4.06 -1.09 -7.06
C TYR A 107 -2.93 -0.30 -7.71
N ILE A 108 -2.69 -0.55 -8.99
CA ILE A 108 -1.78 0.22 -9.85
C ILE A 108 -2.36 0.28 -11.27
N GLY A 109 -2.21 1.40 -11.97
CA GLY A 109 -2.68 1.51 -13.35
C GLY A 109 -1.96 0.54 -14.30
N GLY A 110 -2.67 -0.06 -15.25
CA GLY A 110 -2.14 -1.12 -16.12
C GLY A 110 -0.84 -0.79 -16.88
N ALA A 111 -0.70 0.45 -17.39
CA ALA A 111 0.53 0.90 -18.05
C ALA A 111 1.71 1.02 -17.07
N GLN A 112 1.42 1.46 -15.83
CA GLN A 112 2.44 1.52 -14.78
C GLN A 112 2.76 0.11 -14.29
N PHE A 113 1.78 -0.79 -14.17
CA PHE A 113 2.04 -2.20 -13.90
C PHE A 113 2.99 -2.81 -14.92
N ALA A 114 2.81 -2.57 -16.21
CA ALA A 114 3.71 -3.12 -17.24
C ALA A 114 5.17 -2.71 -17.02
N TYR A 115 5.41 -1.49 -16.51
CA TYR A 115 6.75 -1.03 -16.18
C TYR A 115 7.28 -1.61 -14.85
N TRP A 116 6.43 -1.82 -13.85
CA TRP A 116 6.82 -2.26 -12.50
C TRP A 116 6.56 -3.76 -12.23
N SER A 117 6.09 -4.53 -13.21
CA SER A 117 5.59 -5.91 -13.05
C SER A 117 6.61 -6.91 -12.49
N HIS A 118 7.90 -6.59 -12.67
CA HIS A 118 9.07 -7.35 -12.24
C HIS A 118 9.64 -6.85 -10.90
N THR A 119 8.90 -6.01 -10.18
CA THR A 119 9.29 -5.48 -8.88
C THR A 119 8.30 -5.83 -7.78
N ARG A 120 8.83 -6.11 -6.58
CA ARG A 120 8.06 -6.09 -5.34
C ARG A 120 8.00 -4.66 -4.84
N LEU A 121 6.79 -4.16 -4.62
CA LEU A 121 6.58 -2.83 -4.06
C LEU A 121 6.43 -2.90 -2.54
N THR A 122 6.96 -1.89 -1.86
CA THR A 122 6.76 -1.68 -0.44
C THR A 122 6.15 -0.31 -0.23
N ILE A 123 5.00 -0.27 0.45
CA ILE A 123 4.36 0.98 0.87
C ILE A 123 5.02 1.43 2.18
N ASP A 124 5.74 2.54 2.14
CA ASP A 124 6.38 3.17 3.30
C ASP A 124 5.69 4.50 3.65
N LEU A 125 5.99 5.03 4.84
CA LEU A 125 5.47 6.30 5.32
C LEU A 125 6.62 7.23 5.70
N VAL A 126 6.59 8.46 5.18
CA VAL A 126 7.59 9.49 5.50
C VAL A 126 6.92 10.81 5.85
N PRO A 127 7.54 11.66 6.69
CA PRO A 127 7.06 13.03 6.89
C PRO A 127 7.07 13.80 5.57
N GLY A 128 6.06 14.63 5.35
CA GLY A 128 6.01 15.49 4.18
C GLY A 128 4.58 15.79 3.73
N ARG A 129 4.48 16.66 2.73
CA ARG A 129 3.21 16.95 2.07
C ARG A 129 2.89 15.81 1.10
N GLY A 130 1.87 15.03 1.39
CA GLY A 130 1.30 14.05 0.44
C GLY A 130 0.56 14.74 -0.71
N GLY A 131 0.10 13.94 -1.67
CA GLY A 131 -0.82 14.44 -2.69
C GLY A 131 -2.08 15.00 -2.03
N GLY A 132 -2.60 16.12 -2.53
CA GLY A 132 -3.68 16.88 -1.86
C GLY A 132 -5.00 16.12 -1.63
N PHE A 133 -5.15 14.93 -2.20
CA PHE A 133 -6.31 14.06 -2.06
C PHE A 133 -6.06 12.81 -1.21
N SER A 134 -4.82 12.58 -0.75
CA SER A 134 -4.47 11.41 0.06
C SER A 134 -4.81 11.63 1.53
N LEU A 135 -5.41 10.63 2.18
CA LEU A 135 -5.92 10.77 3.55
C LEU A 135 -4.84 11.04 4.63
N GLU A 136 -3.60 10.62 4.42
CA GLU A 136 -2.49 10.88 5.36
C GLU A 136 -1.91 12.30 5.25
N ALA A 137 -2.21 13.02 4.16
CA ALA A 137 -1.62 14.33 3.90
C ALA A 137 -1.95 15.38 4.98
N PRO A 138 -3.18 15.48 5.53
CA PRO A 138 -3.50 16.38 6.64
C PRO A 138 -2.76 16.04 7.95
N GLU A 139 -2.29 14.80 8.11
CA GLU A 139 -1.51 14.35 9.27
C GLU A 139 -0.03 14.72 9.16
N GLY A 140 0.39 15.39 8.07
CA GLY A 140 1.78 15.82 7.85
C GLY A 140 2.70 14.71 7.34
N TYR A 141 2.12 13.61 6.84
CA TYR A 141 2.84 12.50 6.25
C TYR A 141 2.48 12.33 4.78
N ARG A 142 3.25 11.47 4.11
CA ARG A 142 2.93 10.94 2.79
C ARG A 142 3.35 9.48 2.68
N PHE A 143 2.59 8.69 1.94
CA PHE A 143 3.07 7.38 1.53
C PHE A 143 4.16 7.49 0.46
N LEU A 144 5.09 6.53 0.48
CA LEU A 144 6.21 6.42 -0.44
C LEU A 144 6.31 4.99 -0.96
N THR A 145 6.38 4.83 -2.28
CA THR A 145 6.67 3.53 -2.89
C THR A 145 8.16 3.28 -2.84
N ARG A 146 8.54 2.11 -2.34
CA ARG A 146 9.87 1.55 -2.49
C ARG A 146 9.77 0.27 -3.30
N SER A 147 10.87 -0.14 -3.91
CA SER A 147 10.85 -1.31 -4.77
C SER A 147 12.17 -2.05 -4.77
N ARG A 148 12.08 -3.36 -4.95
CA ARG A 148 13.20 -4.21 -5.37
C ARG A 148 12.76 -5.11 -6.52
N LEU A 149 13.72 -5.60 -7.29
CA LEU A 149 13.46 -6.65 -8.27
C LEU A 149 13.00 -7.93 -7.56
N PHE A 150 12.13 -8.70 -8.21
CA PHE A 150 11.90 -10.09 -7.82
C PHE A 150 13.16 -10.92 -8.05
N THR A 151 13.38 -11.93 -7.22
CA THR A 151 14.36 -12.98 -7.50
C THR A 151 13.87 -13.88 -8.64
N GLU A 152 14.74 -14.74 -9.17
CA GLU A 152 14.37 -15.73 -10.19
C GLU A 152 13.27 -16.67 -9.67
N ASP A 153 13.45 -17.24 -8.47
CA ASP A 153 12.43 -18.09 -7.82
C ASP A 153 11.09 -17.35 -7.61
N GLU A 154 11.14 -16.07 -7.23
CA GLU A 154 9.93 -15.25 -7.08
C GLU A 154 9.23 -15.01 -8.41
N THR A 155 10.01 -14.80 -9.48
CA THR A 155 9.50 -14.60 -10.84
C THR A 155 8.84 -15.88 -11.36
N GLU A 156 9.50 -17.03 -11.23
CA GLU A 156 8.96 -18.33 -11.63
C GLU A 156 7.66 -18.65 -10.89
N ALA A 157 7.61 -18.39 -9.58
CA ALA A 157 6.41 -18.59 -8.79
C ALA A 157 5.25 -17.65 -9.21
N LEU A 158 5.55 -16.41 -9.59
CA LEU A 158 4.55 -15.46 -10.08
C LEU A 158 4.03 -15.85 -11.47
N ASP A 159 4.91 -16.33 -12.35
CA ASP A 159 4.52 -16.82 -13.68
C ASP A 159 3.63 -18.07 -13.56
N ALA A 160 3.97 -18.98 -12.64
CA ALA A 160 3.14 -20.15 -12.33
C ALA A 160 1.78 -19.78 -11.74
N ALA A 161 1.68 -18.69 -10.98
CA ALA A 161 0.42 -18.18 -10.43
C ALA A 161 -0.46 -17.49 -11.48
N GLY A 162 0.10 -17.11 -12.63
CA GLY A 162 -0.59 -16.42 -13.71
C GLY A 162 -0.73 -14.90 -13.51
N PRO A 163 -1.39 -14.21 -14.45
CA PRO A 163 -1.53 -12.77 -14.40
C PRO A 163 -2.36 -12.33 -13.17
N PRO A 164 -2.02 -11.19 -12.55
CA PRO A 164 -2.79 -10.67 -11.43
C PRO A 164 -4.19 -10.24 -11.86
N HIS A 165 -5.10 -10.18 -10.87
CA HIS A 165 -6.46 -9.67 -11.05
C HIS A 165 -6.46 -8.24 -11.57
N ARG A 166 -7.44 -7.93 -12.42
CA ARG A 166 -7.68 -6.60 -12.99
C ARG A 166 -9.10 -6.13 -12.71
N GLY A 167 -9.25 -4.82 -12.58
CA GLY A 167 -10.51 -4.20 -12.24
C GLY A 167 -10.81 -4.22 -10.74
N PRO A 168 -11.96 -3.66 -10.34
CA PRO A 168 -12.35 -3.57 -8.94
C PRO A 168 -12.48 -4.94 -8.29
N LEU A 169 -12.03 -5.06 -7.03
CA LEU A 169 -12.43 -6.17 -6.18
C LEU A 169 -13.94 -6.10 -5.96
N THR A 170 -14.65 -7.11 -6.45
CA THR A 170 -16.05 -7.30 -6.10
C THR A 170 -16.13 -7.66 -4.62
N THR A 171 -16.52 -6.71 -3.78
CA THR A 171 -17.07 -7.08 -2.46
C THR A 171 -18.49 -7.59 -2.74
N PRO A 172 -18.95 -8.73 -2.20
CA PRO A 172 -20.36 -9.02 -2.25
C PRO A 172 -21.12 -7.85 -1.62
N GLU A 173 -22.12 -7.30 -2.31
CA GLU A 173 -23.01 -6.30 -1.70
C GLU A 173 -23.54 -6.89 -0.38
N PRO A 174 -23.52 -6.13 0.74
CA PRO A 174 -24.26 -6.56 1.90
C PRO A 174 -25.72 -6.67 1.49
N THR A 175 -26.25 -7.89 1.50
CA THR A 175 -27.67 -8.15 1.28
C THR A 175 -28.44 -7.30 2.30
N ARG A 176 -29.22 -6.34 1.80
CA ARG A 176 -30.08 -5.48 2.61
C ARG A 176 -31.12 -6.29 3.39
#